data_AF-A0A2W1CXH6-F1
#
_entry.id   AF-A0A2W1CXH6-F1
#
_cell.length_a   1.000
_cell.length_b   1.000
_cell.length_c   1.000
_cell.angle_alpha   90.00
_cell.angle_beta   90.00
_cell.angle_gamma   90.00
#
_symmetry.space_group_name_H-M   'P 1'
#
loop_
_entity.id
_entity.type
_entity.pdbx_description
1 polymer ?
#
loop_
_entity_poly.entity_id
_entity_poly.type
_entity_poly.pdbx_seq_one_letter_code
_entity_poly.pdbx_strand_id
1 'polypeptide(L)'
;MDAFVSRKRKRIEPEPEPKPATGATRILEHEPGTQHEEEPTEFKLALLASLHPNLDEATLLETLLAADGSVEQASDYLNQPRTTSPRKRSTPATVGYQSSLSSYRITPLDGNPAKKSSAVKKGRTLSLYSPEDIEAHTPCSIIHNFLPPKQADALLSQLLEETPTYKTLEFKLFDRVVVTRSTFAFYVNSLEEAEEQKTEYVYDGRKIEAS
;
A
#
# COMPACT_ATOMS: atom_id res chain seq x y z
N MET A 1 -37.04 -9.79 -16.11
CA MET A 1 -37.22 -11.25 -16.17
C MET A 1 -36.04 -11.91 -15.50
N ASP A 2 -36.26 -12.42 -14.28
CA ASP A 2 -35.32 -13.24 -13.51
C ASP A 2 -35.10 -14.62 -14.18
N ALA A 3 -33.87 -15.12 -14.16
CA ALA A 3 -33.56 -16.49 -14.49
C ALA A 3 -32.48 -17.05 -13.54
N PHE A 4 -32.96 -17.45 -12.36
CA PHE A 4 -32.25 -18.30 -11.41
C PHE A 4 -32.06 -19.69 -12.02
N VAL A 5 -30.81 -20.14 -12.21
CA VAL A 5 -30.53 -21.53 -12.61
C VAL A 5 -30.18 -22.34 -11.36
N SER A 6 -31.23 -22.92 -10.79
CA SER A 6 -31.21 -23.93 -9.74
C SER A 6 -30.64 -25.24 -10.27
N ARG A 7 -29.45 -25.65 -9.84
CA ARG A 7 -28.97 -27.03 -10.05
C ARG A 7 -29.30 -27.91 -8.85
N LYS A 8 -30.14 -28.89 -9.15
CA LYS A 8 -30.70 -29.98 -8.33
C LYS A 8 -29.65 -30.71 -7.50
N ARG A 9 -29.93 -30.87 -6.21
CA ARG A 9 -29.31 -31.86 -5.31
C ARG A 9 -29.80 -33.27 -5.68
N LYS A 10 -28.90 -34.24 -5.73
CA LYS A 10 -29.21 -35.66 -5.92
C LYS A 10 -29.52 -36.29 -4.55
N ARG A 11 -30.66 -36.97 -4.49
CA ARG A 11 -31.29 -37.65 -3.35
C ARG A 11 -30.43 -38.82 -2.84
N ILE A 12 -30.21 -38.87 -1.53
CA ILE A 12 -29.61 -39.99 -0.79
C ILE A 12 -30.76 -40.65 -0.01
N GLU A 13 -30.91 -41.97 -0.15
CA GLU A 13 -31.81 -42.80 0.66
C GLU A 13 -31.01 -43.72 1.60
N PRO A 14 -31.63 -44.24 2.67
CA PRO A 14 -30.98 -44.47 3.97
C PRO A 14 -30.61 -45.94 4.27
N GLU A 15 -29.55 -46.09 5.10
CA GLU A 15 -29.28 -47.06 6.20
C GLU A 15 -29.73 -48.54 6.08
N PRO A 16 -28.89 -49.49 6.52
CA PRO A 16 -28.98 -49.87 7.95
C PRO A 16 -27.66 -50.19 8.68
N GLU A 17 -27.66 -49.85 9.98
CA GLU A 17 -26.75 -50.18 11.10
C GLU A 17 -25.95 -51.51 11.02
N PRO A 18 -24.83 -51.59 11.76
CA PRO A 18 -24.86 -52.49 12.92
C PRO A 18 -24.17 -51.97 14.21
N LYS A 19 -24.70 -52.52 15.31
CA LYS A 19 -24.41 -52.36 16.75
C LYS A 19 -23.02 -52.87 17.22
N PRO A 20 -22.64 -52.64 18.51
CA PRO A 20 -21.29 -52.27 18.92
C PRO A 20 -20.44 -53.39 19.55
N ALA A 21 -19.21 -52.98 19.90
CA ALA A 21 -18.26 -53.55 20.87
C ALA A 21 -17.32 -54.65 20.37
N THR A 22 -16.01 -54.39 20.44
CA THR A 22 -15.08 -55.04 21.40
C THR A 22 -13.69 -54.44 21.19
N GLY A 23 -13.05 -54.02 22.29
CA GLY A 23 -11.73 -53.40 22.27
C GLY A 23 -10.61 -54.40 22.04
N ALA A 24 -9.47 -53.89 21.57
CA ALA A 24 -8.15 -54.47 21.87
C ALA A 24 -7.08 -53.42 21.57
N THR A 25 -6.45 -52.96 22.64
CA THR A 25 -5.16 -52.28 22.67
C THR A 25 -4.13 -53.10 21.89
N ARG A 26 -3.37 -52.46 20.99
CA ARG A 26 -2.08 -53.02 20.56
C ARG A 26 -1.06 -51.92 20.33
N ILE A 27 -0.21 -51.78 21.34
CA ILE A 27 1.10 -51.13 21.25
C ILE A 27 1.95 -51.97 20.29
N LEU A 28 2.54 -51.34 19.29
CA LEU A 28 3.72 -51.87 18.59
C LEU A 28 4.68 -50.72 18.31
N GLU A 29 5.86 -50.85 18.92
CA GLU A 29 7.07 -50.09 18.67
C GLU A 29 7.59 -50.39 17.26
N HIS A 30 8.09 -49.37 16.54
CA HIS A 30 9.05 -49.57 15.44
C HIS A 30 9.92 -48.31 15.23
N GLU A 31 11.21 -48.46 15.51
CA GLU A 31 12.34 -47.59 15.11
C GLU A 31 13.00 -48.17 13.82
N PRO A 32 13.87 -47.46 13.09
CA PRO A 32 13.62 -46.32 12.20
C PRO A 32 13.99 -46.68 10.73
N GLY A 33 13.30 -46.12 9.74
CA GLY A 33 13.59 -46.41 8.34
C GLY A 33 12.94 -45.42 7.38
N THR A 34 13.75 -44.51 6.86
CA THR A 34 13.42 -43.49 5.85
C THR A 34 12.69 -44.05 4.63
N GLN A 35 11.49 -43.53 4.32
CA GLN A 35 11.09 -42.88 3.05
C GLN A 35 9.56 -42.95 2.84
N HIS A 36 8.90 -41.79 2.94
CA HIS A 36 7.58 -41.49 2.34
C HIS A 36 6.48 -42.55 2.55
N GLU A 37 6.16 -42.84 3.81
CA GLU A 37 4.81 -43.29 4.11
C GLU A 37 3.98 -42.07 4.51
N GLU A 38 2.76 -42.01 4.00
CA GLU A 38 1.74 -41.03 4.33
C GLU A 38 1.42 -41.13 5.82
N GLU A 39 2.29 -40.60 6.68
CA GLU A 39 2.01 -40.47 8.09
C GLU A 39 0.65 -39.76 8.20
N PRO A 40 -0.29 -40.32 8.98
CA PRO A 40 -1.61 -39.76 9.07
C PRO A 40 -1.50 -38.30 9.52
N THR A 41 -2.33 -37.43 8.97
CA THR A 41 -2.32 -36.00 9.28
C THR A 41 -2.36 -35.74 10.78
N GLU A 42 -3.10 -36.59 11.51
CA GLU A 42 -3.17 -36.59 12.97
C GLU A 42 -1.80 -36.78 13.65
N PHE A 43 -0.97 -37.68 13.13
CA PHE A 43 0.37 -37.92 13.66
C PHE A 43 1.29 -36.71 13.45
N LYS A 44 1.22 -36.08 12.26
CA LYS A 44 1.97 -34.86 11.95
C LYS A 44 1.52 -33.68 12.81
N LEU A 45 0.21 -33.56 13.07
CA LEU A 45 -0.35 -32.56 13.97
C LEU A 45 0.08 -32.80 15.42
N ALA A 46 0.07 -34.04 15.90
CA ALA A 46 0.54 -34.39 17.23
C ALA A 46 2.04 -34.10 17.41
N LEU A 47 2.85 -34.37 16.39
CA LEU A 47 4.28 -34.07 16.39
C LEU A 47 4.52 -32.55 16.44
N LEU A 48 3.81 -31.77 15.61
CA LEU A 48 3.88 -30.31 15.65
C LEU A 48 3.36 -29.72 16.97
N ALA A 49 2.31 -30.30 17.56
CA ALA A 49 1.77 -29.89 18.85
C ALA A 49 2.77 -30.14 20.00
N SER A 50 3.53 -31.24 19.92
CA SER A 50 4.61 -31.52 20.87
C SER A 50 5.76 -30.52 20.75
N LEU A 51 6.08 -30.06 19.54
CA LEU A 51 7.12 -29.06 19.30
C LEU A 51 6.66 -27.64 19.66
N HIS A 52 5.35 -27.36 19.54
CA HIS A 52 4.76 -26.04 19.75
C HIS A 52 3.51 -26.08 20.63
N PRO A 53 3.66 -26.30 21.95
CA PRO A 53 2.53 -26.50 22.87
C PRO A 53 1.65 -25.26 23.11
N ASN A 54 2.07 -24.08 22.63
CA ASN A 54 1.37 -22.81 22.85
C ASN A 54 0.38 -22.44 21.73
N LEU A 55 0.15 -23.33 20.76
CA LEU A 55 -0.63 -23.04 19.56
C LEU A 55 -1.81 -23.97 19.43
N ASP A 56 -2.88 -23.41 18.86
CA ASP A 56 -4.10 -24.14 18.59
C ASP A 56 -3.96 -25.04 17.36
N GLU A 57 -4.65 -26.17 17.37
CA GLU A 57 -4.61 -27.21 16.33
C GLU A 57 -4.95 -26.65 14.95
N ALA A 58 -5.91 -25.73 14.87
CA ALA A 58 -6.28 -25.04 13.63
C ALA A 58 -5.11 -24.28 13.00
N THR A 59 -4.23 -23.70 13.82
CA THR A 59 -3.06 -22.96 13.35
C THR A 59 -1.98 -23.90 12.84
N LEU A 60 -1.81 -25.04 13.51
CA LEU A 60 -0.85 -26.09 13.11
C LEU A 60 -1.25 -26.71 11.77
N LEU A 61 -2.55 -26.96 11.57
CA LEU A 61 -3.10 -27.46 10.31
C LEU A 61 -2.88 -26.47 9.17
N GLU A 62 -3.15 -25.19 9.38
CA GLU A 62 -2.89 -24.14 8.38
C GLU A 62 -1.41 -24.09 7.97
N THR A 63 -0.49 -24.15 8.94
CA THR A 63 0.95 -24.18 8.65
C THR A 63 1.39 -25.45 7.95
N LEU A 64 0.79 -26.59 8.27
CA LEU A 64 1.08 -27.88 7.62
C LEU A 64 0.59 -27.89 6.17
N LEU A 65 -0.56 -27.28 5.89
CA LEU A 65 -1.07 -27.09 4.53
C LEU A 65 -0.17 -26.13 3.72
N ALA A 66 0.35 -25.08 4.35
CA ALA A 66 1.26 -24.15 3.70
C ALA A 66 2.64 -24.76 3.39
N ALA A 67 3.03 -25.79 4.14
CA ALA A 67 4.28 -26.54 4.00
C ALA A 67 4.13 -27.86 3.21
N ASP A 68 3.05 -28.00 2.43
CA ASP A 68 2.75 -29.19 1.61
C ASP A 68 2.86 -30.52 2.39
N GLY A 69 2.47 -30.52 3.67
CA GLY A 69 2.50 -31.71 4.54
C GLY A 69 3.86 -32.05 5.14
N SER A 70 4.86 -31.16 5.05
CA SER A 70 6.18 -31.31 5.69
C SER A 70 6.21 -30.71 7.09
N VAL A 71 6.52 -31.53 8.10
CA VAL A 71 6.61 -31.12 9.51
C VAL A 71 7.79 -30.19 9.74
N GLU A 72 8.96 -30.48 9.15
CA GLU A 72 10.18 -29.69 9.31
C GLU A 72 9.96 -28.25 8.83
N GLN A 73 9.43 -28.10 7.61
CA GLN A 73 9.13 -26.79 7.01
C GLN A 73 8.05 -26.04 7.79
N ALA A 74 7.01 -26.73 8.26
CA ALA A 74 5.98 -26.13 9.10
C ALA A 74 6.56 -25.59 10.42
N SER A 75 7.48 -26.34 11.04
CA SER A 75 8.17 -25.91 12.26
C SER A 75 9.09 -24.71 12.01
N ASP A 76 9.78 -24.67 10.87
CA ASP A 76 10.63 -23.53 10.48
C ASP A 76 9.81 -22.25 10.27
N TYR A 77 8.65 -22.35 9.59
CA TYR A 77 7.73 -21.21 9.44
C TYR A 77 7.23 -20.68 10.77
N LEU A 78 7.09 -21.57 11.75
CA LEU A 78 6.57 -21.22 13.06
C LEU A 78 7.63 -20.68 14.01
N ASN A 79 8.87 -21.15 13.87
CA ASN A 79 10.05 -20.66 14.58
C ASN A 79 10.61 -19.36 13.99
N GLN A 80 10.29 -19.05 12.72
CA GLN A 80 10.72 -17.81 12.11
C GLN A 80 10.16 -16.65 12.95
N PRO A 81 11.03 -15.79 13.52
CA PRO A 81 10.56 -14.64 14.28
C PRO A 81 9.66 -13.87 13.33
N ARG A 82 8.38 -13.74 13.72
CA ARG A 82 7.42 -12.90 13.00
C ARG A 82 8.00 -11.49 13.03
N THR A 83 8.84 -11.15 12.04
CA THR A 83 9.28 -9.80 11.78
C THR A 83 8.04 -9.07 11.30
N THR A 84 7.21 -8.69 12.27
CA THR A 84 5.99 -7.89 12.14
C THR A 84 5.24 -8.16 10.85
N SER A 85 4.27 -9.08 10.90
CA SER A 85 3.28 -9.13 9.83
C SER A 85 2.73 -7.71 9.57
N PRO A 86 2.35 -7.35 8.34
CA PRO A 86 1.75 -6.06 8.04
C PRO A 86 0.31 -6.00 8.55
N ARG A 87 0.04 -6.51 9.76
CA ARG A 87 -1.26 -6.35 10.40
C ARG A 87 -1.30 -4.96 11.00
N LYS A 88 -1.82 -4.02 10.21
CA LYS A 88 -2.15 -2.64 10.60
C LYS A 88 -1.08 -2.01 11.51
N ARG A 89 0.00 -1.52 10.90
CA ARG A 89 0.70 -0.39 11.51
C ARG A 89 -0.37 0.68 11.74
N SER A 90 -0.57 1.09 12.98
CA SER A 90 -1.25 2.35 13.28
C SER A 90 -0.51 3.40 12.47
N THR A 91 -1.11 3.81 11.34
CA THR A 91 -0.63 4.94 10.58
C THR A 91 -0.68 6.10 11.56
N PRO A 92 0.43 6.76 11.91
CA PRO A 92 0.32 8.04 12.59
C PRO A 92 -0.61 8.88 11.72
N ALA A 93 -1.61 9.51 12.33
CA ALA A 93 -2.59 10.38 11.68
C ALA A 93 -1.94 11.69 11.20
N THR A 94 -0.73 11.59 10.67
CA THR A 94 0.03 12.65 10.02
C THR A 94 -0.14 12.41 8.54
N VAL A 95 -0.89 13.29 7.89
CA VAL A 95 -1.07 13.46 6.43
C VAL A 95 -0.60 12.23 5.64
N GLY A 96 -1.51 11.27 5.47
CA GLY A 96 -1.20 9.95 4.93
C GLY A 96 -0.64 10.02 3.52
N TYR A 97 0.69 9.97 3.39
CA TYR A 97 1.35 9.74 2.12
C TYR A 97 1.01 8.34 1.63
N GLN A 98 0.58 8.22 0.38
CA GLN A 98 0.38 6.92 -0.23
C GLN A 98 1.74 6.24 -0.40
N SER A 99 2.00 5.18 0.37
CA SER A 99 3.22 4.40 0.25
C SER A 99 3.34 3.79 -1.15
N SER A 100 4.50 3.92 -1.77
CA SER A 100 4.80 3.28 -3.05
C SER A 100 4.60 1.76 -2.98
N LEU A 101 4.07 1.16 -4.05
CA LEU A 101 3.90 -0.29 -4.18
C LEU A 101 5.22 -1.06 -4.12
N SER A 102 6.35 -0.37 -4.31
CA SER A 102 7.70 -0.92 -4.15
C SER A 102 7.95 -1.51 -2.75
N SER A 103 7.28 -1.01 -1.70
CA SER A 103 7.39 -1.56 -0.35
C SER A 103 6.72 -2.92 -0.18
N TYR A 104 5.84 -3.33 -1.10
CA TYR A 104 5.08 -4.57 -1.01
C TYR A 104 5.80 -5.79 -1.60
N ARG A 105 7.10 -5.69 -1.95
CA ARG A 105 7.89 -6.79 -2.56
C ARG A 105 7.07 -7.58 -3.59
N ILE A 106 6.26 -6.90 -4.40
CA ILE A 106 5.54 -7.51 -5.52
C ILE A 106 6.60 -7.70 -6.61
N THR A 107 7.44 -8.71 -6.42
CA THR A 107 8.33 -9.20 -7.45
C THR A 107 7.46 -9.89 -8.49
N PRO A 108 7.53 -9.52 -9.77
CA PRO A 108 6.94 -10.34 -10.82
C PRO A 108 7.52 -11.76 -10.73
N LEU A 109 6.72 -12.77 -11.11
CA LEU A 109 7.04 -14.20 -11.02
C LEU A 109 8.41 -14.56 -11.65
N ASP A 110 8.86 -13.74 -12.60
CA ASP A 110 10.21 -13.80 -13.16
C ASP A 110 11.16 -12.97 -12.29
N GLY A 111 11.98 -13.64 -11.47
CA GLY A 111 12.92 -13.10 -10.48
C GLY A 111 14.08 -12.23 -11.01
N ASN A 112 13.84 -11.42 -12.04
CA ASN A 112 14.79 -10.43 -12.53
C ASN A 112 14.40 -9.06 -11.97
N PRO A 113 15.29 -8.33 -11.25
CA PRO A 113 14.99 -6.96 -10.83
C PRO A 113 14.71 -6.14 -12.08
N ALA A 114 13.46 -5.74 -12.26
CA ALA A 114 13.02 -5.00 -13.43
C ALA A 114 13.94 -3.78 -13.61
N LYS A 115 14.74 -3.80 -14.68
CA LYS A 115 15.54 -2.66 -15.10
C LYS A 115 14.60 -1.46 -15.14
N LYS A 116 14.98 -0.36 -14.47
CA LYS A 116 14.23 0.90 -14.43
C LYS A 116 14.13 1.48 -15.84
N SER A 117 13.28 0.92 -16.69
CA SER A 117 13.06 1.44 -18.04
C SER A 117 12.20 2.68 -17.89
N SER A 118 12.84 3.84 -17.92
CA SER A 118 12.23 5.17 -17.84
C SER A 118 11.45 5.54 -19.12
N ALA A 119 10.70 4.60 -19.69
CA ALA A 119 9.90 4.83 -20.87
C ALA A 119 8.46 5.15 -20.45
N VAL A 120 8.23 6.41 -20.07
CA VAL A 120 6.87 6.94 -19.97
C VAL A 120 6.22 6.78 -21.34
N LYS A 121 5.21 5.91 -21.44
CA LYS A 121 4.50 5.69 -22.71
C LYS A 121 3.62 6.90 -22.99
N LYS A 122 3.91 7.61 -24.09
CA LYS A 122 3.11 8.76 -24.54
C LYS A 122 1.63 8.38 -24.61
N GLY A 123 0.77 9.16 -23.96
CA GLY A 123 -0.68 8.96 -23.96
C GLY A 123 -1.21 8.04 -22.84
N ARG A 124 -0.37 7.52 -21.95
CA ARG A 124 -0.81 6.81 -20.74
C ARG A 124 -0.53 7.66 -19.50
N THR A 125 -1.53 7.77 -18.61
CA THR A 125 -1.37 8.40 -17.29
C THR A 125 -0.31 7.65 -16.48
N LEU A 126 0.73 8.36 -16.06
CA LEU A 126 1.79 7.86 -15.19
C LEU A 126 1.43 8.21 -13.74
N SER A 127 1.16 7.19 -12.93
CA SER A 127 0.92 7.36 -11.50
C SER A 127 2.23 7.21 -10.74
N LEU A 128 2.73 8.33 -10.21
CA LEU A 128 3.95 8.38 -9.40
C LEU A 128 3.55 8.58 -7.95
N TYR A 129 4.09 7.72 -7.06
CA TYR A 129 3.68 7.68 -5.65
C TYR A 129 4.78 8.05 -4.68
N SER A 130 6.06 7.82 -5.02
CA SER A 130 7.19 8.23 -4.19
C SER A 130 7.89 9.47 -4.75
N PRO A 131 8.47 10.33 -3.91
CA PRO A 131 9.30 11.45 -4.35
C PRO A 131 10.44 11.02 -5.28
N GLU A 132 11.08 9.87 -4.99
CA GLU A 132 12.15 9.29 -5.82
C GLU A 132 11.65 8.93 -7.23
N ASP A 133 10.46 8.37 -7.35
CA ASP A 133 9.85 8.07 -8.65
C ASP A 133 9.55 9.36 -9.43
N ILE A 134 9.19 10.44 -8.74
CA ILE A 134 8.88 11.75 -9.36
C ILE A 134 10.13 12.40 -9.92
N GLU A 135 11.21 12.42 -9.15
CA GLU A 135 12.50 12.96 -9.59
C GLU A 135 13.11 12.13 -10.75
N ALA A 136 12.91 10.82 -10.75
CA ALA A 136 13.42 9.95 -11.81
C ALA A 136 12.64 10.09 -13.13
N HIS A 137 11.35 10.44 -13.08
CA HIS A 137 10.46 10.47 -14.24
C HIS A 137 10.07 11.89 -14.70
N THR A 138 10.32 12.93 -13.90
CA THR A 138 9.96 14.32 -14.20
C THR A 138 11.10 15.26 -13.80
N PRO A 139 11.22 16.45 -14.41
CA PRO A 139 12.22 17.45 -14.02
C PRO A 139 11.90 18.17 -12.70
N CYS A 140 10.96 17.65 -11.90
CA CYS A 140 10.47 18.25 -10.66
C CYS A 140 10.81 17.36 -9.47
N SER A 141 11.08 17.98 -8.32
CA SER A 141 11.22 17.28 -7.03
C SER A 141 10.03 17.62 -6.12
N ILE A 142 9.69 16.70 -5.23
CA ILE A 142 8.63 16.92 -4.22
C ILE A 142 9.22 16.77 -2.82
N ILE A 143 9.20 17.86 -2.07
CA ILE A 143 9.64 17.90 -0.67
C ILE A 143 8.39 17.91 0.23
N HIS A 144 8.22 16.84 0.98
CA HIS A 144 7.12 16.71 1.94
C HIS A 144 7.43 17.41 3.26
N ASN A 145 6.40 18.00 3.89
CA ASN A 145 6.51 18.70 5.18
C ASN A 145 7.65 19.73 5.22
N PHE A 146 7.80 20.54 4.17
CA PHE A 146 8.81 21.60 4.10
C PHE A 146 8.75 22.53 5.32
N LEU A 147 7.54 22.77 5.84
CA LEU A 147 7.33 23.56 7.05
C LEU A 147 6.69 22.69 8.16
N PRO A 148 7.08 22.87 9.44
CA PRO A 148 6.36 22.30 10.57
C PRO A 148 4.87 22.69 10.54
N PRO A 149 3.96 21.78 10.93
CA PRO A 149 2.51 21.99 10.77
C PRO A 149 2.03 23.26 11.49
N LYS A 150 2.52 23.51 12.71
CA LYS A 150 2.18 24.71 13.48
C LYS A 150 2.58 26.01 12.78
N GLN A 151 3.74 26.03 12.11
CA GLN A 151 4.19 27.19 11.36
C GLN A 151 3.37 27.34 10.06
N ALA A 152 3.00 26.24 9.42
CA ALA A 152 2.19 26.26 8.20
C ALA A 152 0.79 26.82 8.48
N ASP A 153 0.16 26.40 9.57
CA ASP A 153 -1.17 26.89 9.98
C ASP A 153 -1.14 28.38 10.35
N ALA A 154 -0.07 28.82 11.03
CA ALA A 154 0.12 30.23 11.37
C ALA A 154 0.30 31.11 10.11
N LEU A 155 1.15 30.69 9.18
CA LEU A 155 1.34 31.39 7.91
C LEU A 155 0.06 31.40 7.07
N LEU A 156 -0.67 30.28 7.01
CA LEU A 156 -1.95 30.21 6.31
C LEU A 156 -2.95 31.23 6.86
N SER A 157 -3.03 31.34 8.19
CA SER A 157 -3.94 32.30 8.84
C SER A 157 -3.58 33.75 8.49
N GLN A 158 -2.28 34.09 8.46
CA GLN A 158 -1.81 35.41 8.05
C GLN A 158 -2.14 35.70 6.57
N LEU A 159 -1.85 34.76 5.67
CA LEU A 159 -2.13 34.94 4.23
C LEU A 159 -3.63 35.04 3.93
N LEU A 160 -4.48 34.39 4.73
CA LEU A 160 -5.93 34.52 4.62
C LEU A 160 -6.43 35.91 5.01
N GLU A 161 -5.79 36.54 5.99
CA GLU A 161 -6.07 37.93 6.37
C GLU A 161 -5.65 38.92 5.27
N GLU A 162 -4.55 38.64 4.56
CA GLU A 162 -4.05 39.45 3.43
C GLU A 162 -4.79 39.19 2.10
N THR A 163 -5.52 38.08 1.98
CA THR A 163 -6.23 37.66 0.75
C THR A 163 -7.15 38.73 0.14
N PRO A 164 -7.87 39.58 0.91
CA PRO A 164 -8.69 40.67 0.35
C PRO A 164 -7.90 41.69 -0.48
N THR A 165 -6.60 41.81 -0.24
CA THR A 165 -5.69 42.72 -0.98
C THR A 165 -5.31 42.14 -2.35
N TYR A 166 -5.52 40.83 -2.57
CA TYR A 166 -5.06 40.15 -3.77
C TYR A 166 -5.90 40.54 -4.99
N LYS A 167 -5.25 40.73 -6.13
CA LYS A 167 -5.89 41.15 -7.38
C LYS A 167 -6.08 39.96 -8.30
N THR A 168 -7.10 40.01 -9.15
CA THR A 168 -7.24 39.08 -10.28
C THR A 168 -6.48 39.63 -11.48
N LEU A 169 -5.73 38.77 -12.18
CA LEU A 169 -5.01 39.21 -13.38
C LEU A 169 -5.91 39.06 -14.61
N GLU A 170 -5.96 40.11 -15.42
CA GLU A 170 -6.48 40.01 -16.78
C GLU A 170 -5.34 40.03 -17.77
N PHE A 171 -5.31 39.05 -18.66
CA PHE A 171 -4.30 38.94 -19.70
C PHE A 171 -4.93 38.61 -21.06
N LYS A 172 -4.17 38.83 -22.13
CA LYS A 172 -4.63 38.57 -23.49
C LYS A 172 -4.13 37.21 -23.95
N LEU A 173 -5.02 36.22 -24.02
CA LEU A 173 -4.71 34.93 -24.62
C LEU A 173 -5.17 34.97 -26.08
N PHE A 174 -4.19 35.04 -27.00
CA PHE A 174 -4.41 35.31 -28.43
C PHE A 174 -5.10 36.67 -28.67
N ASP A 175 -6.35 36.66 -29.14
CA ASP A 175 -7.16 37.87 -29.39
C ASP A 175 -8.27 38.12 -28.37
N ARG A 176 -8.29 37.34 -27.28
CA ARG A 176 -9.30 37.49 -26.23
C ARG A 176 -8.67 37.93 -24.92
N VAL A 177 -9.28 38.93 -24.30
CA VAL A 177 -8.97 39.31 -22.92
C VAL A 177 -9.65 38.29 -22.01
N VAL A 178 -8.86 37.61 -21.20
CA VAL A 178 -9.28 36.58 -20.26
C VAL A 178 -8.82 36.97 -18.85
N VAL A 179 -9.58 36.52 -17.85
CA VAL A 179 -9.30 36.79 -16.44
C VAL A 179 -8.93 35.47 -15.76
N THR A 180 -7.92 35.50 -14.89
CA THR A 180 -7.57 34.34 -14.05
C THR A 180 -8.69 34.06 -13.06
N ARG A 181 -9.01 32.78 -12.82
CA ARG A 181 -9.93 32.39 -11.74
C ARG A 181 -9.30 32.50 -10.35
N SER A 182 -7.98 32.61 -10.29
CA SER A 182 -7.21 32.80 -9.06
C SER A 182 -6.87 34.28 -8.86
N THR A 183 -6.79 34.67 -7.59
CA THR A 183 -6.19 35.92 -7.14
C THR A 183 -4.69 35.71 -6.91
N PHE A 184 -3.93 36.80 -7.01
CA PHE A 184 -2.49 36.79 -6.73
C PHE A 184 -2.07 38.09 -6.06
N ALA A 185 -0.94 38.05 -5.36
CA ALA A 185 -0.23 39.21 -4.85
C ALA A 185 1.27 39.04 -5.14
N PHE A 186 1.96 40.16 -5.28
CA PHE A 186 3.39 40.21 -5.55
C PHE A 186 4.08 40.91 -4.38
N TYR A 187 4.99 40.20 -3.72
CA TYR A 187 5.69 40.65 -2.52
C TYR A 187 7.11 41.11 -2.89
N VAL A 188 7.51 42.27 -2.39
CA VAL A 188 8.83 42.86 -2.61
C VAL A 188 9.47 43.21 -1.26
N ASN A 189 10.80 43.14 -1.17
CA ASN A 189 11.50 43.34 0.09
C ASN A 189 11.64 44.83 0.45
N SER A 190 11.65 45.74 -0.53
CA SER A 190 11.75 47.18 -0.30
C SER A 190 10.84 48.01 -1.23
N LEU A 191 10.51 49.23 -0.79
CA LEU A 191 9.69 50.18 -1.55
C LEU A 191 10.42 50.71 -2.80
N GLU A 192 11.75 50.83 -2.75
CA GLU A 192 12.57 51.24 -3.90
C GLU A 192 12.55 50.16 -4.99
N GLU A 193 12.68 48.88 -4.61
CA GLU A 193 12.53 47.75 -5.53
C GLU A 193 11.11 47.66 -6.12
N ALA A 194 10.07 48.07 -5.36
CA ALA A 194 8.70 48.07 -5.85
C ALA A 194 8.48 49.11 -6.98
N GLU A 195 9.22 50.21 -6.98
CA GLU A 195 9.17 51.24 -8.03
C GLU A 195 9.99 50.81 -9.26
N GLU A 196 11.16 50.21 -9.07
CA GLU A 196 11.98 49.66 -10.15
C GLU A 196 11.27 48.49 -10.87
N GLN A 197 10.66 47.57 -10.12
CA GLN A 197 9.98 46.39 -10.65
C GLN A 197 8.69 46.72 -11.42
N LYS A 198 8.00 47.83 -11.11
CA LYS A 198 6.89 48.33 -11.96
C LYS A 198 7.35 48.60 -13.39
N THR A 199 8.64 48.85 -13.60
CA THR A 199 9.18 49.14 -14.94
C THR A 199 9.75 47.93 -15.64
N GLU A 200 10.32 46.98 -14.89
CA GLU A 200 11.11 45.86 -15.44
C GLU A 200 10.33 44.53 -15.51
N TYR A 201 9.40 44.28 -14.58
CA TYR A 201 8.66 43.02 -14.53
C TYR A 201 7.36 43.09 -15.36
N VAL A 202 7.40 42.48 -16.54
CA VAL A 202 6.25 42.32 -17.42
C VAL A 202 5.75 40.88 -17.32
N TYR A 203 4.57 40.70 -16.75
CA TYR A 203 3.90 39.40 -16.66
C TYR A 203 2.66 39.43 -17.56
N ASP A 204 2.55 38.44 -18.45
CA ASP A 204 1.51 38.36 -19.48
C ASP A 204 1.29 39.65 -20.30
N GLY A 205 2.38 40.37 -20.57
CA GLY A 205 2.37 41.60 -21.36
C GLY A 205 1.88 42.85 -20.62
N ARG A 206 1.68 42.79 -19.29
CA ARG A 206 1.34 43.93 -18.45
C ARG A 206 2.34 44.10 -17.30
N LYS A 207 2.52 45.35 -16.89
CA LYS A 207 3.30 45.71 -15.69
C LYS A 207 2.46 45.39 -14.45
N ILE A 208 3.01 44.62 -13.52
CA ILE A 208 2.36 44.30 -12.25
C ILE A 208 2.72 45.37 -11.23
N GLU A 209 1.75 45.76 -10.39
CA GLU A 209 2.01 46.56 -9.21
C GLU A 209 2.23 45.64 -8.01
N ALA A 210 3.37 45.81 -7.33
CA ALA A 210 3.63 45.17 -6.04
C ALA A 210 2.68 45.71 -4.95
N SER A 211 2.36 44.86 -3.98
CA SER A 211 1.56 45.21 -2.80
C SER A 211 2.44 45.60 -1.63
#